data_AF-A0A2V9P6Z3-F1
#
_entry.id   AF-A0A2V9P6Z3-F1
#
_cell.length_a   1.000
_cell.length_b   1.000
_cell.length_c   1.000
_cell.angle_alpha   90.00
_cell.angle_beta   90.00
_cell.angle_gamma   90.00
#
_symmetry.space_group_name_H-M   'P 1'
#
loop_
_entity.id
_entity.type
_entity.pdbx_description
1 polymer ?
#
loop_
_entity_poly.entity_id
_entity_poly.type
_entity_poly.pdbx_seq_one_letter_code
_entity_poly.pdbx_strand_id
1 'polypeptide(L)'
;MRPANQVLANNRNQEEFPPLLEQSAREVFQIMLGCELDPPTEVPSPESFEFTAMVGLAGELCGVITFRCSAQSAMLITSKMLGGDSKYPDEQVWDAVGELCNV
;
A
#
# COMPACT_ATOMS: atom_id res chain seq x y z
N MET A 1 -21.20 12.13 -28.94
CA MET A 1 -20.74 10.75 -28.71
C MET A 1 -19.97 10.73 -27.38
N ARG A 2 -20.49 10.06 -26.35
CA ARG A 2 -19.76 9.82 -25.10
C ARG A 2 -18.88 8.58 -25.32
N PRO A 3 -17.61 8.55 -24.86
CA PRO A 3 -16.76 7.38 -25.02
C PRO A 3 -17.32 6.20 -24.22
N ALA A 4 -17.36 5.02 -24.83
CA ALA A 4 -17.88 3.78 -24.26
C ALA A 4 -17.22 3.37 -22.93
N ASN A 5 -16.05 3.93 -22.62
CA ASN A 5 -15.32 3.68 -21.39
C ASN A 5 -15.99 4.27 -20.13
N GLN A 6 -16.89 5.25 -20.27
CA GLN A 6 -17.65 5.78 -19.12
C GLN A 6 -18.84 4.91 -18.71
N VAL A 7 -19.26 3.94 -19.53
CA VAL A 7 -20.50 3.19 -19.31
C VAL A 7 -20.24 1.85 -18.58
N LEU A 8 -19.02 1.30 -18.66
CA LEU A 8 -18.68 0.02 -18.01
C LEU A 8 -18.13 0.19 -16.58
N ALA A 9 -17.65 1.37 -16.22
CA ALA A 9 -17.24 1.69 -14.84
C ALA A 9 -18.41 2.06 -13.91
N ASN A 10 -19.65 2.02 -14.41
CA ASN A 10 -20.84 2.28 -13.62
C ASN A 10 -21.36 0.98 -12.99
N ASN A 11 -21.29 0.91 -11.66
CA ASN A 11 -21.97 -0.05 -10.74
C ASN A 11 -21.20 -1.28 -10.23
N ARG A 12 -19.88 -1.21 -10.00
CA ARG A 12 -19.33 -1.88 -8.80
C ARG A 12 -19.18 -0.80 -7.74
N ASN A 13 -19.89 -0.94 -6.63
CA ASN A 13 -19.97 0.09 -5.59
C ASN A 13 -18.55 0.43 -5.14
N GLN A 14 -18.14 1.70 -5.24
CA GLN A 14 -16.86 2.15 -4.68
C GLN A 14 -16.73 1.81 -3.18
N GLU A 15 -17.86 1.57 -2.51
CA GLU A 15 -17.97 1.11 -1.12
C GLU A 15 -17.42 -0.32 -0.90
N GLU A 16 -17.28 -1.15 -1.93
CA GLU A 16 -16.76 -2.52 -1.82
C GLU A 16 -15.23 -2.59 -1.91
N PHE A 17 -14.56 -1.56 -2.43
CA PHE A 17 -13.11 -1.56 -2.57
C PHE A 17 -12.34 -1.40 -1.24
N PRO A 18 -12.74 -0.53 -0.30
CA PRO A 18 -12.05 -0.38 0.97
C PRO A 18 -11.87 -1.70 1.75
N PRO A 19 -12.90 -2.54 1.96
CA PRO A 19 -12.70 -3.80 2.69
C PRO A 19 -11.83 -4.79 1.93
N LEU A 20 -11.89 -4.80 0.59
CA LEU A 20 -11.01 -5.64 -0.22
C LEU A 20 -9.54 -5.19 -0.10
N LEU A 21 -9.28 -3.89 -0.20
CA LEU A 21 -7.93 -3.33 -0.03
C LEU A 21 -7.39 -3.56 1.38
N GLU A 22 -8.23 -3.44 2.41
CA GLU A 22 -7.84 -3.74 3.78
C GLU A 22 -7.45 -5.23 3.93
N GLN A 23 -8.26 -6.13 3.39
CA GLN A 23 -7.95 -7.56 3.41
C GLN A 23 -6.67 -7.88 2.65
N SER A 24 -6.51 -7.37 1.43
CA SER A 24 -5.27 -7.54 0.64
C SER A 24 -4.06 -7.02 1.39
N ALA A 25 -4.13 -5.83 2.01
CA ALA A 25 -3.02 -5.28 2.78
C ALA A 25 -2.62 -6.18 3.95
N ARG A 26 -3.60 -6.73 4.69
CA ARG A 26 -3.34 -7.68 5.78
C ARG A 26 -2.64 -8.94 5.29
N GLU A 27 -3.09 -9.52 4.18
CA GLU A 27 -2.49 -10.71 3.59
C GLU A 27 -1.05 -10.46 3.12
N VAL A 28 -0.80 -9.34 2.44
CA VAL A 28 0.53 -8.94 1.96
C VAL A 28 1.49 -8.74 3.14
N PHE A 29 1.07 -8.03 4.20
CA PHE A 29 1.89 -7.85 5.40
C PHE A 29 2.19 -9.19 6.09
N GLN A 30 1.22 -10.09 6.17
CA GLN A 30 1.43 -11.41 6.74
C GLN A 30 2.41 -12.25 5.92
N ILE A 31 2.32 -12.21 4.58
CA ILE A 31 3.18 -12.99 3.68
C ILE A 31 4.60 -12.42 3.63
N MET A 32 4.75 -11.11 3.44
CA MET A 32 6.05 -10.48 3.20
C MET A 32 6.81 -10.15 4.49
N LEU A 33 6.09 -9.83 5.56
CA LEU A 33 6.69 -9.31 6.81
C LEU A 33 6.43 -10.22 8.02
N GLY A 34 5.53 -11.21 7.89
CA GLY A 34 5.14 -12.07 8.99
C GLY A 34 4.45 -11.32 10.13
N CYS A 35 3.74 -10.23 9.83
CA CYS A 35 3.05 -9.42 10.82
C CYS A 35 1.57 -9.21 10.49
N GLU A 36 0.77 -9.11 11.55
CA GLU A 36 -0.62 -8.70 11.47
C GLU A 36 -0.70 -7.17 11.47
N LEU A 37 -1.52 -6.61 10.57
CA LEU A 37 -1.83 -5.18 10.55
C LEU A 37 -2.98 -4.89 11.49
N ASP A 38 -2.81 -3.95 12.41
CA ASP A 38 -3.89 -3.47 13.27
C ASP A 38 -4.45 -2.13 12.78
N PRO A 39 -5.75 -1.87 13.00
CA PRO A 39 -6.29 -0.55 12.78
C PRO A 39 -5.56 0.46 13.68
N PRO A 40 -5.26 1.67 13.17
CA PRO A 40 -4.54 2.65 13.95
C PRO A 40 -5.38 3.10 15.16
N THR A 41 -4.76 3.14 16.34
CA THR A 41 -5.41 3.61 17.59
C THR A 41 -5.80 5.09 17.52
N GLU A 42 -5.02 5.88 16.77
CA GLU A 42 -5.23 7.31 16.54
C GLU A 42 -5.14 7.62 15.06
N VAL A 43 -5.92 8.60 14.59
CA VAL A 43 -5.84 9.06 13.19
C VAL A 43 -4.51 9.78 13.00
N PRO A 44 -3.60 9.28 12.13
CA PRO A 44 -2.30 9.91 11.94
C PRO A 44 -2.45 11.31 11.31
N SER A 45 -1.63 12.26 11.76
CA SER A 45 -1.50 13.55 11.06
C SER A 45 -0.98 13.31 9.63
N PRO A 46 -1.50 13.98 8.58
CA PRO A 46 -1.00 13.84 7.21
C PRO A 46 0.51 14.09 7.06
N GLU A 47 1.10 14.87 7.97
CA GLU A 47 2.52 15.21 8.03
C GLU A 47 3.41 14.08 8.56
N SER A 48 2.84 13.01 9.14
CA SER A 48 3.61 11.88 9.69
C SER A 48 4.02 10.83 8.65
N PHE A 49 3.62 11.02 7.39
CA PHE A 49 3.91 10.09 6.31
C PHE A 49 5.04 10.62 5.43
N GLU A 50 6.20 9.97 5.49
CA GLU A 50 7.43 10.37 4.80
C GLU A 50 7.69 9.53 3.54
N PHE A 51 7.20 8.29 3.52
CA PHE A 51 7.33 7.38 2.40
C PHE A 51 5.99 7.24 1.69
N THR A 52 6.01 7.32 0.36
CA THR A 52 4.84 7.12 -0.50
C THR A 52 5.22 6.26 -1.69
N ALA A 53 4.59 5.09 -1.81
CA ALA A 53 4.65 4.24 -2.99
C ALA A 53 3.27 4.24 -3.67
N MET A 54 3.28 4.15 -5.00
CA MET A 54 2.05 4.20 -5.81
C MET A 54 2.12 3.16 -6.92
N VAL A 55 1.01 2.44 -7.10
CA VAL A 55 0.82 1.53 -8.23
C VAL A 55 -0.33 2.04 -9.08
N GLY A 56 -0.03 2.32 -10.35
CA GLY A 56 -1.02 2.68 -11.35
C GLY A 56 -1.65 1.44 -11.97
N LEU A 57 -2.98 1.40 -12.00
CA LEU A 57 -3.77 0.36 -12.65
C LEU A 57 -4.32 0.90 -13.97
N ALA A 58 -4.17 0.13 -15.04
CA ALA A 58 -4.73 0.45 -16.35
C ALA A 58 -5.37 -0.80 -16.96
N GLY A 59 -6.63 -0.67 -17.41
CA GLY A 59 -7.42 -1.77 -17.95
C GLY A 59 -8.91 -1.47 -17.86
N GLU A 60 -9.72 -2.51 -17.62
CA GLU A 60 -11.15 -2.33 -17.30
C GLU A 60 -11.34 -1.54 -15.99
N LEU A 61 -10.39 -1.70 -15.07
CA LEU A 61 -10.22 -0.83 -13.91
C LEU A 61 -9.01 0.10 -14.16
N CYS A 62 -9.24 1.41 -14.07
CA CYS A 62 -8.20 2.42 -14.13
C CYS A 62 -8.17 3.20 -12.82
N GLY A 63 -7.01 3.31 -12.19
CA GLY A 63 -6.87 3.97 -10.90
C GLY A 63 -5.44 4.00 -10.40
N VAL A 64 -5.26 4.53 -9.19
CA VAL A 64 -3.98 4.52 -8.47
C VAL A 64 -4.23 4.02 -7.06
N ILE A 65 -3.42 3.06 -6.62
CA ILE A 65 -3.33 2.65 -5.23
C ILE A 65 -2.12 3.35 -4.63
N THR A 66 -2.29 3.98 -3.47
CA THR A 66 -1.23 4.72 -2.78
C THR A 66 -1.00 4.09 -1.41
N PHE A 67 0.22 3.65 -1.14
CA PHE A 67 0.69 3.25 0.17
C PHE A 67 1.53 4.37 0.79
N ARG A 68 1.20 4.77 2.01
CA ARG A 68 1.92 5.82 2.75
C ARG A 68 2.29 5.35 4.15
N CYS A 69 3.50 5.62 4.58
CA CYS A 69 3.94 5.27 5.93
C CYS A 69 5.01 6.26 6.47
N SER A 70 5.22 6.24 7.78
CA SER A 70 6.29 7.01 8.43
C SER A 70 7.67 6.39 8.17
N ALA A 71 8.76 7.13 8.36
CA ALA A 71 10.11 6.57 8.25
C ALA A 71 10.34 5.39 9.22
N GLN A 72 9.75 5.45 10.42
CA GLN A 72 9.83 4.34 11.39
C GLN A 72 9.17 3.07 10.83
N SER A 73 8.01 3.20 10.19
CA SER A 73 7.31 2.06 9.60
C SER A 73 8.06 1.51 8.39
N ALA A 74 8.58 2.37 7.52
CA ALA A 74 9.40 1.97 6.37
C ALA A 74 10.65 1.19 6.78
N MET A 75 11.34 1.65 7.84
CA MET A 75 12.48 0.95 8.41
C MET A 75 12.10 -0.42 9.00
N LEU A 76 10.95 -0.51 9.68
CA LEU A 76 10.45 -1.78 10.23
C LEU A 76 10.08 -2.76 9.11
N ILE A 77 9.40 -2.29 8.06
CA ILE A 77 9.09 -3.07 6.85
C ILE A 77 10.37 -3.64 6.27
N THR A 78 11.38 -2.80 6.07
CA THR A 78 12.68 -3.21 5.49
C THR A 78 13.38 -4.25 6.38
N SER A 79 13.41 -4.01 7.69
CA SER A 79 14.00 -4.93 8.67
C SER A 79 13.32 -6.30 8.65
N LYS A 80 11.99 -6.34 8.60
CA LYS A 80 11.21 -7.58 8.54
C LYS A 80 11.41 -8.31 7.22
N MET A 81 11.43 -7.59 6.11
CA MET A 81 11.59 -8.16 4.77
C MET A 81 12.99 -8.74 4.54
N LEU A 82 14.03 -8.07 5.07
CA LEU A 82 15.44 -8.47 4.89
C LEU A 82 16.00 -9.32 6.05
N GLY A 83 15.26 -9.48 7.14
CA GLY A 83 15.61 -10.37 8.26
C GLY A 83 16.74 -9.86 9.17
N GLY A 84 16.92 -8.55 9.31
CA GLY A 84 18.00 -7.97 10.13
C GLY A 84 17.62 -6.67 10.84
N ASP A 85 18.37 -6.33 11.90
CA ASP A 85 18.09 -5.20 12.82
C ASP A 85 18.94 -3.95 12.55
N SER A 86 19.59 -3.87 11.38
CA SER A 86 20.54 -2.79 11.05
C SER A 86 19.87 -1.60 10.36
N LYS A 87 20.52 -0.43 10.44
CA LYS A 87 20.12 0.72 9.62
C LYS A 87 20.43 0.41 8.15
N TYR A 88 19.39 0.37 7.33
CA TYR A 88 19.50 0.15 5.89
C TYR A 88 19.79 1.46 5.14
N PRO A 89 20.49 1.40 4.00
CA PRO A 89 20.57 2.53 3.07
C PRO A 89 19.18 2.89 2.53
N ASP A 90 18.95 4.17 2.24
CA ASP A 90 17.64 4.65 1.75
C ASP A 90 17.15 3.89 0.51
N GLU A 91 18.05 3.47 -0.39
CA GLU A 91 17.71 2.68 -1.57
C GLU A 91 17.02 1.36 -1.23
N GLN A 92 17.50 0.64 -0.20
CA GLN A 92 16.88 -0.61 0.25
C GLN A 92 15.54 -0.37 0.95
N VAL A 93 15.39 0.78 1.61
CA VAL A 93 14.12 1.17 2.24
C VAL A 93 13.07 1.47 1.16
N TRP A 94 13.44 2.20 0.11
CA TRP A 94 12.56 2.46 -1.03
C TRP A 94 12.21 1.20 -1.79
N ASP A 95 13.16 0.29 -1.98
CA ASP A 95 12.94 -1.01 -2.60
C ASP A 95 11.93 -1.84 -1.81
N ALA A 96 12.15 -2.03 -0.50
CA ALA A 96 11.25 -2.81 0.35
C ALA A 96 9.82 -2.23 0.39
N VAL A 97 9.68 -0.89 0.47
CA VAL A 97 8.36 -0.22 0.45
C VAL A 97 7.70 -0.33 -0.93
N GLY A 98 8.48 -0.25 -2.01
CA GLY A 98 7.99 -0.41 -3.38
C GLY A 98 7.50 -1.83 -3.66
N GLU A 99 8.30 -2.83 -3.28
CA GLU A 99 7.94 -4.25 -3.42
C GLU A 99 6.70 -4.59 -2.58
N LEU A 100 6.60 -4.08 -1.35
CA LEU A 100 5.39 -4.25 -0.54
C LEU A 100 4.14 -3.66 -1.20
N CYS A 101 4.26 -2.51 -1.88
CA CYS A 101 3.15 -1.85 -2.54
C CYS A 101 2.75 -2.54 -3.86
N ASN A 102 3.65 -3.31 -4.48
CA ASN A 102 3.45 -3.93 -5.78
C ASN A 102 2.69 -5.27 -5.72
N VAL A 103 2.66 -5.91 -4.55
CA VAL A 103 1.93 -7.17 -4.28
C VAL A 103 0.49 -6.89 -3.91
#